data_AF-A0A3B8LST5-F1
#
_entry.id   AF-A0A3B8LST5-F1
#
_cell.length_a   1.000
_cell.length_b   1.000
_cell.length_c   1.000
_cell.angle_alpha   90.00
_cell.angle_beta   90.00
_cell.angle_gamma   90.00
#
_symmetry.space_group_name_H-M   'P 1'
#
loop_
_entity.id
_entity.type
_entity.pdbx_description
1 polymer ?
#
loop_
_entity_poly.entity_id
_entity_poly.type
_entity_poly.pdbx_seq_one_letter_code
_entity_poly.pdbx_strand_id
1 'polypeptide(L)'
;MSVHLRRRFLVGVLSLGTFLVASGWSTPSEAAGQPRRSSGFVAVGTDWETPYYRIETDKPGPTVMILGGMHGNEPAGAYAAEQIRHWTIRRGTLVVLPCANRLGRAANIRYVPDRPMEERDLNRNFPRPTTKATRGVLAGEIWKLTLAVKPDWVLDLHEGYEFNVSHKPPKGKKRSVGTSLIYLRTAEIQPLVDRMLDTVNLTIIDKDRRFVPLGRGPVIGSWVRGCLHHLKIPGMIVETTFKSQPLSLRTRQHRLLVNEVLESLEMIEDSQVDTMVDPRSDAISVGIFDGPGATAGGVNRFIGLIGRETDMQSSVIGPGDIRPRTISQFDVLLFPGGSGSRQGKSLGDTGRAAVRQFIAGGRGCIGVCAGAFLCS
;
A
#
# COMPACT_ATOMS: atom_id res chain seq x y z
N MET A 1 -9.81 -14.22 -82.55
CA MET A 1 -10.98 -13.78 -83.34
C MET A 1 -11.66 -12.62 -82.63
N SER A 2 -11.83 -11.53 -83.38
CA SER A 2 -12.77 -10.41 -83.23
C SER A 2 -12.78 -9.58 -81.93
N VAL A 3 -12.07 -8.45 -82.06
CA VAL A 3 -12.44 -7.09 -81.62
C VAL A 3 -13.95 -6.86 -81.69
N HIS A 4 -14.53 -6.14 -80.71
CA HIS A 4 -15.51 -5.08 -80.99
C HIS A 4 -15.48 -3.97 -79.94
N LEU A 5 -15.15 -2.79 -80.48
CA LEU A 5 -15.06 -1.47 -79.88
C LEU A 5 -16.48 -0.89 -79.72
N ARG A 6 -16.79 -0.24 -78.60
CA ARG A 6 -17.81 0.83 -78.59
C ARG A 6 -17.30 2.04 -77.80
N ARG A 7 -16.93 3.07 -78.55
CA ARG A 7 -16.76 4.46 -78.09
C ARG A 7 -18.14 5.04 -77.72
N ARG A 8 -18.24 5.78 -76.61
CA ARG A 8 -19.09 6.98 -76.52
C ARG A 8 -18.44 8.04 -75.63
N PHE A 9 -18.76 9.27 -76.01
CA PHE A 9 -18.07 10.52 -75.79
C PHE A 9 -18.23 11.13 -74.39
N LEU A 10 -17.23 11.95 -74.07
CA LEU A 10 -17.12 12.96 -73.02
C LEU A 10 -18.35 13.87 -72.88
N VAL A 11 -18.78 14.15 -71.65
CA VAL A 11 -19.26 15.48 -71.23
C VAL A 11 -18.59 15.78 -69.90
N GLY A 12 -17.72 16.81 -69.93
CA GLY A 12 -17.07 17.33 -68.74
C GLY A 12 -18.00 18.23 -67.95
N VAL A 13 -17.89 18.14 -66.63
CA VAL A 13 -18.30 19.20 -65.70
C VAL A 13 -17.06 19.53 -64.88
N LEU A 14 -16.51 20.72 -65.12
CA LEU A 14 -15.50 21.33 -64.26
C LEU A 14 -16.20 21.74 -62.96
N SER A 15 -15.98 21.00 -61.88
CA SER A 15 -16.26 21.47 -60.52
C SER A 15 -14.95 21.95 -59.90
N LEU A 16 -14.90 23.26 -59.66
CA LEU A 16 -13.84 23.95 -58.95
C LEU A 16 -13.82 23.46 -57.49
N GLY A 17 -13.03 22.42 -57.21
CA GLY A 17 -12.85 21.88 -55.87
C GLY A 17 -11.92 22.76 -55.05
N THR A 18 -12.49 23.43 -54.06
CA THR A 18 -11.78 24.17 -53.00
C THR A 18 -10.78 23.25 -52.30
N PHE A 19 -9.49 23.57 -52.39
CA PHE A 19 -8.45 22.91 -51.58
C PHE A 19 -8.60 23.35 -50.12
N LEU A 20 -9.32 22.56 -49.33
CA LEU A 20 -9.19 22.55 -47.87
C LEU A 20 -7.94 21.74 -47.54
N VAL A 21 -6.84 22.44 -47.25
CA VAL A 21 -5.70 21.85 -46.55
C VAL A 21 -6.16 21.59 -45.11
N ALA A 22 -6.76 20.43 -44.88
CA ALA A 22 -6.93 19.92 -43.54
C ALA A 22 -5.52 19.58 -43.02
N SER A 23 -4.94 20.48 -42.25
CA SER A 23 -3.80 20.19 -41.39
C SER A 23 -4.24 19.13 -40.40
N GLY A 24 -4.06 17.87 -40.76
CA GLY A 24 -4.21 16.75 -39.86
C GLY A 24 -3.17 16.90 -38.76
N TRP A 25 -3.58 17.43 -37.61
CA TRP A 25 -2.90 17.14 -36.37
C TRP A 25 -3.07 15.65 -36.14
N SER A 26 -2.04 14.89 -36.48
CA SER A 26 -1.87 13.55 -35.96
C SER A 26 -1.89 13.66 -34.44
N THR A 27 -2.98 13.27 -33.82
CA THR A 27 -2.99 12.99 -32.39
C THR A 27 -1.88 11.98 -32.13
N PRO A 28 -0.92 12.26 -31.24
CA PRO A 28 0.00 11.23 -30.80
C PRO A 28 -0.84 10.09 -30.26
N SER A 29 -0.65 8.89 -30.82
CA SER A 29 -1.24 7.66 -30.32
C SER A 29 -0.95 7.56 -28.81
N GLU A 30 -2.01 7.47 -28.00
CA GLU A 30 -1.99 7.08 -26.58
C GLU A 30 -1.59 5.60 -26.45
N ALA A 31 -0.41 5.24 -26.93
CA ALA A 31 0.28 4.06 -26.43
C ALA A 31 1.21 4.52 -25.32
N ALA A 32 0.64 5.02 -24.21
CA ALA A 32 1.39 5.11 -22.96
C ALA A 32 1.81 3.68 -22.60
N GLY A 33 3.11 3.39 -22.66
CA GLY A 33 3.64 2.07 -22.32
C GLY A 33 3.15 1.66 -20.93
N GLN A 34 2.79 0.37 -20.77
CA GLN A 34 2.44 -0.15 -19.45
C GLN A 34 3.56 0.14 -18.45
N PRO A 35 3.24 0.42 -17.17
CA PRO A 35 4.26 0.71 -16.17
C PRO A 35 5.31 -0.42 -16.10
N ARG A 36 6.58 -0.05 -16.22
CA ARG A 36 7.70 -0.98 -16.03
C ARG A 36 7.82 -1.30 -14.56
N ARG A 37 8.01 -2.58 -14.24
CA ARG A 37 8.23 -3.03 -12.87
C ARG A 37 9.57 -3.73 -12.75
N SER A 38 10.28 -3.43 -11.68
CA SER A 38 11.56 -4.04 -11.33
C SER A 38 11.65 -4.25 -9.83
N SER A 39 12.62 -5.05 -9.41
CA SER A 39 12.91 -5.30 -7.99
C SER A 39 14.41 -5.29 -7.77
N GLY A 40 14.80 -4.98 -6.54
CA GLY A 40 16.17 -5.11 -6.06
C GLY A 40 16.18 -5.45 -4.58
N PHE A 41 17.37 -5.46 -3.99
CA PHE A 41 17.56 -5.79 -2.58
C PHE A 41 18.43 -4.72 -1.93
N VAL A 42 18.18 -4.42 -0.66
CA VAL A 42 19.11 -3.68 0.20
C VAL A 42 19.81 -4.66 1.15
N ALA A 43 21.01 -4.30 1.61
CA ALA A 43 21.82 -5.15 2.49
C ALA A 43 22.12 -6.55 1.90
N VAL A 44 22.40 -6.57 0.59
CA VAL A 44 22.70 -7.79 -0.18
C VAL A 44 23.81 -8.60 0.46
N GLY A 45 23.61 -9.92 0.59
CA GLY A 45 24.60 -10.83 1.16
C GLY A 45 24.75 -10.74 2.68
N THR A 46 23.78 -10.13 3.37
CA THR A 46 23.73 -10.08 4.85
C THR A 46 22.43 -10.71 5.35
N ASP A 47 22.36 -11.05 6.65
CA ASP A 47 21.12 -11.55 7.29
C ASP A 47 19.95 -10.55 7.23
N TRP A 48 20.24 -9.28 6.90
CA TRP A 48 19.30 -8.17 6.83
C TRP A 48 18.78 -7.92 5.40
N GLU A 49 19.14 -8.78 4.45
CA GLU A 49 18.74 -8.64 3.05
C GLU A 49 17.20 -8.56 2.92
N THR A 50 16.72 -7.47 2.31
CA THR A 50 15.30 -7.24 2.13
C THR A 50 14.99 -6.62 0.78
N PRO A 51 13.94 -7.10 0.08
CA PRO A 51 13.63 -6.61 -1.25
C PRO A 51 12.97 -5.23 -1.21
N TYR A 52 13.21 -4.47 -2.27
CA TYR A 52 12.39 -3.34 -2.65
C TYR A 52 11.88 -3.53 -4.08
N TYR A 53 10.77 -2.87 -4.39
CA TYR A 53 10.08 -2.95 -5.66
C TYR A 53 9.93 -1.56 -6.24
N ARG A 54 10.01 -1.46 -7.56
CA ARG A 54 9.91 -0.20 -8.30
C ARG A 54 8.90 -0.34 -9.42
N ILE A 55 8.04 0.66 -9.56
CA ILE A 55 7.11 0.82 -10.65
C ILE A 55 7.43 2.16 -11.31
N GLU A 56 7.62 2.17 -12.62
CA GLU A 56 8.02 3.34 -13.39
C GLU A 56 7.12 3.50 -14.60
N THR A 57 6.89 4.75 -14.96
CA THR A 57 6.15 5.11 -16.18
C THR A 57 7.01 5.98 -17.05
N ASP A 58 6.70 6.04 -18.34
CA ASP A 58 7.36 6.97 -19.27
C ASP A 58 6.84 8.41 -19.13
N LYS A 59 5.71 8.59 -18.43
CA LYS A 59 5.14 9.92 -18.17
C LYS A 59 5.87 10.58 -16.99
N PRO A 60 6.48 11.77 -17.18
CA PRO A 60 7.18 12.47 -16.10
C PRO A 60 6.27 12.74 -14.90
N GLY A 61 6.78 12.49 -13.70
CA GLY A 61 6.09 12.68 -12.44
C GLY A 61 7.01 12.47 -11.24
N PRO A 62 6.50 12.70 -10.02
CA PRO A 62 7.31 12.59 -8.82
C PRO A 62 7.73 11.15 -8.55
N THR A 63 8.82 11.01 -7.80
CA THR A 63 9.26 9.75 -7.22
C THR A 63 8.79 9.66 -5.78
N VAL A 64 7.97 8.66 -5.44
CA VAL A 64 7.53 8.41 -4.06
C VAL A 64 8.20 7.14 -3.55
N MET A 65 8.80 7.22 -2.37
CA MET A 65 9.40 6.07 -1.69
C MET A 65 8.64 5.73 -0.40
N ILE A 66 8.25 4.48 -0.23
CA ILE A 66 7.44 3.99 0.89
C ILE A 66 8.19 2.87 1.62
N LEU A 67 8.30 2.99 2.94
CA LEU A 67 8.85 1.96 3.81
C LEU A 67 7.77 1.39 4.75
N GLY A 68 7.74 0.07 4.87
CA GLY A 68 7.01 -0.63 5.93
C GLY A 68 7.97 -1.45 6.80
N GLY A 69 7.50 -1.84 7.99
CA GLY A 69 8.22 -2.80 8.84
C GLY A 69 9.57 -2.31 9.40
N MET A 70 9.70 -1.01 9.68
CA MET A 70 10.84 -0.46 10.44
C MET A 70 10.99 -1.13 11.80
N HIS A 71 9.87 -1.35 12.49
CA HIS A 71 9.79 -2.16 13.70
C HIS A 71 9.10 -3.49 13.39
N GLY A 72 9.67 -4.60 13.85
CA GLY A 72 9.18 -5.94 13.47
C GLY A 72 7.83 -6.31 14.07
N ASN A 73 7.51 -5.81 15.26
CA ASN A 73 6.23 -6.06 15.95
C ASN A 73 5.10 -5.13 15.49
N GLU A 74 5.31 -4.35 14.42
CA GLU A 74 4.33 -3.43 13.81
C GLU A 74 3.92 -3.99 12.42
N PRO A 75 3.13 -5.09 12.37
CA PRO A 75 2.77 -5.80 11.14
C PRO A 75 2.11 -4.94 10.05
N ALA A 76 1.20 -4.03 10.42
CA ALA A 76 0.22 -3.49 9.49
C ALA A 76 0.87 -2.66 8.39
N GLY A 77 1.90 -1.87 8.73
CA GLY A 77 2.67 -1.11 7.77
C GLY A 77 3.38 -2.01 6.75
N ALA A 78 3.89 -3.16 7.19
CA ALA A 78 4.56 -4.11 6.31
C ALA A 78 3.59 -4.80 5.33
N TYR A 79 2.44 -5.26 5.82
CA TYR A 79 1.41 -5.83 4.94
C TYR A 79 0.81 -4.80 3.99
N ALA A 80 0.63 -3.56 4.44
CA ALA A 80 0.10 -2.50 3.58
C ALA A 80 1.09 -2.19 2.46
N ALA A 81 2.38 -2.07 2.78
CA ALA A 81 3.42 -1.86 1.78
C ALA A 81 3.53 -3.04 0.79
N GLU A 82 3.37 -4.30 1.25
CA GLU A 82 3.31 -5.47 0.37
C GLU A 82 2.10 -5.41 -0.59
N GLN A 83 0.97 -4.86 -0.16
CA GLN A 83 -0.18 -4.65 -1.06
C GLN A 83 0.07 -3.48 -2.04
N ILE A 84 0.66 -2.38 -1.54
CA ILE A 84 0.91 -1.15 -2.31
C ILE A 84 1.90 -1.36 -3.46
N ARG A 85 2.89 -2.25 -3.33
CA ARG A 85 3.82 -2.56 -4.44
C ARG A 85 3.13 -3.17 -5.68
N HIS A 86 1.88 -3.60 -5.58
CA HIS A 86 1.08 -4.09 -6.71
C HIS A 86 0.25 -2.99 -7.38
N TRP A 87 0.17 -1.81 -6.77
CA TRP A 87 -0.60 -0.70 -7.32
C TRP A 87 -0.07 -0.26 -8.68
N THR A 88 -0.94 0.40 -9.45
CA THR A 88 -0.61 0.96 -10.75
C THR A 88 -0.55 2.48 -10.63
N ILE A 89 0.47 3.08 -11.24
CA ILE A 89 0.65 4.54 -11.33
C ILE A 89 0.59 4.97 -12.79
N ARG A 90 0.17 6.22 -13.04
CA ARG A 90 0.03 6.81 -14.38
C ARG A 90 1.17 7.76 -14.76
N ARG A 91 1.96 8.21 -13.78
CA ARG A 91 3.14 9.08 -13.97
C ARG A 91 4.14 8.91 -12.83
N GLY A 92 5.41 9.21 -13.11
CA GLY A 92 6.48 9.18 -12.12
C GLY A 92 6.94 7.77 -11.77
N THR A 93 7.45 7.63 -10.54
CA THR A 93 8.04 6.39 -10.02
C THR A 93 7.55 6.09 -8.61
N LEU A 94 7.14 4.86 -8.33
CA LEU A 94 6.80 4.39 -7.00
C LEU A 94 7.83 3.34 -6.56
N VAL A 95 8.54 3.59 -5.46
CA VAL A 95 9.48 2.66 -4.83
C VAL A 95 8.91 2.21 -3.49
N VAL A 96 8.83 0.90 -3.27
CA VAL A 96 8.26 0.32 -2.05
C VAL A 96 9.23 -0.69 -1.48
N LEU A 97 9.59 -0.54 -0.21
CA LEU A 97 10.33 -1.54 0.57
C LEU A 97 9.38 -2.07 1.65
N PRO A 98 8.75 -3.24 1.43
CA PRO A 98 7.63 -3.68 2.26
C PRO A 98 7.99 -3.96 3.71
N CYS A 99 9.13 -4.58 3.97
CA CYS A 99 9.53 -4.94 5.32
C CYS A 99 11.02 -4.67 5.54
N ALA A 100 11.34 -3.52 6.14
CA ALA A 100 12.72 -3.14 6.39
C ALA A 100 13.44 -4.08 7.37
N ASN A 101 12.84 -4.38 8.52
CA ASN A 101 13.41 -5.24 9.55
C ASN A 101 12.77 -6.64 9.52
N ARG A 102 13.11 -7.44 8.49
CA ARG A 102 12.55 -8.80 8.30
C ARG A 102 12.82 -9.74 9.47
N LEU A 103 14.01 -9.70 10.08
CA LEU A 103 14.31 -10.59 11.21
C LEU A 103 13.57 -10.17 12.48
N GLY A 104 13.48 -8.86 12.77
CA GLY A 104 12.63 -8.37 13.86
C GLY A 104 11.17 -8.74 13.65
N ARG A 105 10.71 -8.73 12.38
CA ARG A 105 9.37 -9.15 11.99
C ARG A 105 9.13 -10.63 12.26
N ALA A 106 10.06 -11.48 11.85
CA ALA A 106 10.01 -12.92 12.11
C ALA A 106 10.02 -13.25 13.61
N ALA A 107 10.80 -12.50 14.39
CA ALA A 107 10.87 -12.64 15.85
C ALA A 107 9.73 -11.93 16.60
N ASN A 108 8.85 -11.20 15.91
CA ASN A 108 7.78 -10.38 16.48
C ASN A 108 8.29 -9.41 17.58
N ILE A 109 9.43 -8.77 17.34
CA ILE A 109 10.01 -7.76 18.24
C ILE A 109 10.16 -6.42 17.54
N ARG A 110 10.20 -5.35 18.34
CA ARG A 110 10.41 -3.99 17.83
C ARG A 110 11.75 -3.83 17.13
N TYR A 111 12.78 -4.45 17.69
CA TYR A 111 14.17 -4.15 17.40
C TYR A 111 14.74 -5.01 16.28
N VAL A 112 15.87 -4.57 15.74
CA VAL A 112 16.78 -5.39 14.94
C VAL A 112 17.41 -6.41 15.90
N PRO A 113 17.18 -7.73 15.76
CA PRO A 113 17.76 -8.75 16.61
C PRO A 113 19.30 -8.67 16.68
N ASP A 114 19.87 -9.12 17.79
CA ASP A 114 21.33 -9.30 17.96
C ASP A 114 22.20 -8.05 17.64
N ARG A 115 21.64 -6.86 17.88
CA ARG A 115 22.35 -5.57 17.78
C ARG A 115 22.53 -4.91 19.15
N PRO A 116 23.60 -4.10 19.32
CA PRO A 116 23.80 -3.33 20.54
C PRO A 116 22.69 -2.28 20.73
N MET A 117 22.54 -1.83 21.99
CA MET A 117 21.43 -0.96 22.44
C MET A 117 21.25 0.30 21.56
N GLU A 118 22.34 0.89 21.12
CA GLU A 118 22.43 2.11 20.34
C GLU A 118 22.10 1.95 18.86
N GLU A 119 21.98 0.70 18.38
CA GLU A 119 21.66 0.35 16.99
C GLU A 119 20.41 -0.50 16.84
N ARG A 120 19.92 -1.15 17.91
CA ARG A 120 18.80 -2.09 17.80
C ARG A 120 17.48 -1.42 17.39
N ASP A 121 17.29 -0.13 17.66
CA ASP A 121 16.12 0.62 17.19
C ASP A 121 16.42 1.26 15.83
N LEU A 122 16.01 0.58 14.75
CA LEU A 122 16.30 0.99 13.37
C LEU A 122 15.85 2.43 13.09
N ASN A 123 14.70 2.84 13.62
CA ASN A 123 14.16 4.19 13.41
C ASN A 123 14.81 5.26 14.32
N ARG A 124 16.02 4.98 14.84
CA ARG A 124 16.91 5.93 15.54
C ARG A 124 18.29 6.06 14.89
N ASN A 125 18.52 5.33 13.80
CA ASN A 125 19.81 5.13 13.18
C ASN A 125 20.03 5.92 11.89
N PHE A 126 19.06 6.73 11.48
CA PHE A 126 19.19 7.57 10.30
C PHE A 126 19.84 8.92 10.63
N PRO A 127 20.29 9.69 9.61
CA PRO A 127 20.98 10.95 9.82
C PRO A 127 20.19 11.93 10.70
N ARG A 128 20.90 12.59 11.61
CA ARG A 128 20.34 13.55 12.58
C ARG A 128 20.73 14.97 12.16
N PRO A 129 20.04 16.02 12.63
CA PRO A 129 20.36 17.39 12.22
C PRO A 129 21.85 17.77 12.33
N THR A 130 22.55 17.25 13.34
CA THR A 130 23.95 17.50 13.61
C THR A 130 24.93 16.49 13.00
N THR A 131 24.44 15.38 12.41
CA THR A 131 25.28 14.28 11.91
C THR A 131 24.68 13.64 10.65
N LYS A 132 25.48 13.57 9.58
CA LYS A 132 25.07 12.96 8.31
C LYS A 132 25.17 11.42 8.28
N ALA A 133 25.83 10.83 9.28
CA ALA A 133 26.07 9.39 9.32
C ALA A 133 24.84 8.60 9.77
N THR A 134 24.69 7.39 9.21
CA THR A 134 23.78 6.35 9.69
C THR A 134 24.47 5.45 10.71
N ARG A 135 23.71 4.62 11.44
CA ARG A 135 24.24 3.58 12.33
C ARG A 135 23.75 2.19 11.93
N GLY A 136 24.64 1.21 11.92
CA GLY A 136 24.32 -0.15 11.50
C GLY A 136 24.12 -0.30 9.98
N VAL A 137 24.26 -1.54 9.51
CA VAL A 137 24.22 -1.90 8.08
C VAL A 137 22.87 -1.56 7.46
N LEU A 138 21.78 -2.03 8.05
CA LEU A 138 20.43 -1.89 7.48
C LEU A 138 20.01 -0.42 7.29
N ALA A 139 20.26 0.46 8.27
CA ALA A 139 19.95 1.89 8.11
C ALA A 139 20.81 2.55 7.03
N GLY A 140 22.09 2.16 6.95
CA GLY A 140 23.01 2.63 5.91
C GLY A 140 22.56 2.22 4.51
N GLU A 141 22.13 0.98 4.32
CA GLU A 141 21.68 0.47 3.03
C GLU A 141 20.34 1.07 2.59
N ILE A 142 19.39 1.27 3.51
CA ILE A 142 18.15 2.00 3.22
C ILE A 142 18.45 3.46 2.86
N TRP A 143 19.40 4.09 3.55
CA TRP A 143 19.82 5.46 3.23
C TRP A 143 20.51 5.55 1.87
N LYS A 144 21.39 4.60 1.52
CA LYS A 144 21.99 4.50 0.19
C LYS A 144 20.93 4.34 -0.89
N LEU A 145 19.94 3.47 -0.69
CA LEU A 145 18.79 3.35 -1.60
C LEU A 145 18.06 4.69 -1.74
N THR A 146 17.80 5.38 -0.63
CA THR A 146 17.15 6.71 -0.63
C THR A 146 17.93 7.72 -1.48
N LEU A 147 19.26 7.77 -1.33
CA LEU A 147 20.12 8.66 -2.12
C LEU A 147 20.19 8.28 -3.61
N ALA A 148 20.10 6.99 -3.93
CA ALA A 148 20.08 6.50 -5.31
C ALA A 148 18.74 6.79 -6.00
N VAL A 149 17.63 6.57 -5.29
CA VAL A 149 16.26 6.79 -5.78
C VAL A 149 15.95 8.27 -5.92
N LYS A 150 16.48 9.14 -5.05
CA LYS A 150 16.20 10.58 -4.99
C LYS A 150 14.69 10.88 -4.95
N PRO A 151 13.94 10.37 -3.95
CA PRO A 151 12.51 10.56 -3.90
C PRO A 151 12.13 12.04 -3.72
N ASP A 152 11.03 12.45 -4.33
CA ASP A 152 10.38 13.74 -4.10
C ASP A 152 9.48 13.70 -2.87
N TRP A 153 9.06 12.50 -2.45
CA TRP A 153 8.20 12.28 -1.28
C TRP A 153 8.50 10.95 -0.58
N VAL A 154 8.41 10.94 0.75
CA VAL A 154 8.65 9.73 1.56
C VAL A 154 7.52 9.42 2.55
N LEU A 155 7.19 8.14 2.69
CA LEU A 155 6.19 7.62 3.64
C LEU A 155 6.74 6.45 4.44
N ASP A 156 6.62 6.53 5.77
CA ASP A 156 7.06 5.48 6.69
C ASP A 156 5.85 4.95 7.48
N LEU A 157 5.53 3.66 7.30
CA LEU A 157 4.30 3.06 7.82
C LEU A 157 4.57 2.35 9.15
N HIS A 158 4.04 2.91 10.24
CA HIS A 158 4.24 2.48 11.64
C HIS A 158 2.94 2.17 12.35
N GLU A 159 3.08 1.62 13.55
CA GLU A 159 1.95 1.42 14.46
C GLU A 159 2.26 1.90 15.89
N GLY A 160 1.34 2.67 16.45
CA GLY A 160 1.30 2.93 17.88
C GLY A 160 0.52 1.83 18.61
N TYR A 161 0.79 1.64 19.90
CA TYR A 161 0.07 0.62 20.67
C TYR A 161 -1.32 1.09 21.12
N GLU A 162 -1.43 2.28 21.72
CA GLU A 162 -2.70 2.87 22.20
C GLU A 162 -3.18 3.99 21.25
N PHE A 163 -4.49 4.28 21.27
CA PHE A 163 -5.09 5.39 20.51
C PHE A 163 -4.67 6.75 21.07
N ASN A 164 -4.13 7.66 20.24
CA ASN A 164 -3.65 8.96 20.69
C ASN A 164 -4.72 9.80 21.42
N VAL A 165 -5.96 9.81 20.89
CA VAL A 165 -7.07 10.62 21.43
C VAL A 165 -7.45 10.18 22.84
N SER A 166 -7.68 8.88 23.04
CA SER A 166 -8.21 8.34 24.30
C SER A 166 -7.15 7.89 25.31
N HIS A 167 -5.89 7.78 24.90
CA HIS A 167 -4.82 7.32 25.78
C HIS A 167 -4.48 8.32 26.87
N LYS A 168 -4.64 7.86 28.12
CA LYS A 168 -4.28 8.58 29.35
C LYS A 168 -3.09 7.89 30.01
N PRO A 169 -1.85 8.20 29.63
CA PRO A 169 -0.67 7.57 30.22
C PRO A 169 -0.50 7.97 31.70
N PRO A 170 0.16 7.13 32.52
CA PRO A 170 0.61 7.54 33.84
C PRO A 170 1.49 8.79 33.80
N LYS A 171 1.54 9.54 34.91
CA LYS A 171 2.36 10.75 35.03
C LYS A 171 3.82 10.45 34.65
N GLY A 172 4.39 11.27 33.77
CA GLY A 172 5.78 11.13 33.29
C GLY A 172 5.96 10.17 32.11
N LYS A 173 4.92 9.43 31.67
CA LYS A 173 4.97 8.61 30.46
C LYS A 173 4.43 9.39 29.26
N LYS A 174 5.00 9.12 28.07
CA LYS A 174 4.58 9.76 26.82
C LYS A 174 3.23 9.21 26.37
N ARG A 175 2.43 10.07 25.77
CA ARG A 175 1.21 9.65 25.07
C ARG A 175 1.61 8.82 23.83
N SER A 176 0.88 7.73 23.59
CA SER A 176 0.97 6.95 22.35
C SER A 176 0.69 7.84 21.14
N VAL A 177 1.33 7.50 20.02
CA VAL A 177 1.15 8.16 18.72
C VAL A 177 0.21 7.37 17.81
N GLY A 178 -0.36 6.26 18.28
CA GLY A 178 -1.27 5.44 17.48
C GLY A 178 -2.46 6.24 16.96
N THR A 179 -2.88 5.96 15.73
CA THR A 179 -3.92 6.68 15.01
C THR A 179 -3.54 8.16 14.84
N SER A 180 -2.43 8.41 14.16
CA SER A 180 -1.99 9.77 13.85
C SER A 180 -1.19 9.88 12.56
N LEU A 181 -1.06 11.11 12.07
CA LEU A 181 -0.12 11.48 11.01
C LEU A 181 0.98 12.34 11.61
N ILE A 182 2.23 11.86 11.59
CA ILE A 182 3.39 12.60 12.11
C ILE A 182 4.15 13.23 10.95
N TYR A 183 4.12 14.55 10.88
CA TYR A 183 4.68 15.35 9.79
C TYR A 183 5.21 16.67 10.33
N LEU A 184 6.02 17.38 9.53
CA LEU A 184 6.35 18.77 9.84
C LEU A 184 5.28 19.67 9.24
N ARG A 185 4.55 20.41 10.09
CA ARG A 185 3.48 21.30 9.63
C ARG A 185 4.05 22.48 8.84
N THR A 186 3.54 22.65 7.63
CA THR A 186 3.73 23.82 6.77
C THR A 186 2.39 24.17 6.09
N ALA A 187 2.28 25.35 5.49
CA ALA A 187 1.07 25.74 4.78
C ALA A 187 0.81 24.84 3.56
N GLU A 188 1.87 24.35 2.92
CA GLU A 188 1.82 23.56 1.69
C GLU A 188 1.32 22.13 1.93
N ILE A 189 1.75 21.47 3.02
CA ILE A 189 1.36 20.08 3.30
C ILE A 189 0.01 19.97 4.04
N GLN A 190 -0.46 21.05 4.67
CA GLN A 190 -1.64 20.99 5.52
C GLN A 190 -2.92 20.55 4.78
N PRO A 191 -3.23 21.05 3.57
CA PRO A 191 -4.42 20.60 2.83
C PRO A 191 -4.42 19.10 2.54
N LEU A 192 -3.26 18.52 2.23
CA LEU A 192 -3.12 17.07 2.06
C LEU A 192 -3.40 16.33 3.37
N VAL A 193 -2.83 16.79 4.49
CA VAL A 193 -3.06 16.17 5.80
C VAL A 193 -4.54 16.23 6.18
N ASP A 194 -5.22 17.35 5.94
CA ASP A 194 -6.64 17.49 6.25
C ASP A 194 -7.48 16.49 5.44
N ARG A 195 -7.24 16.37 4.12
CA ARG A 195 -7.91 15.34 3.29
C ARG A 195 -7.62 13.92 3.75
N MET A 196 -6.36 13.61 4.09
CA MET A 196 -5.97 12.30 4.61
C MET A 196 -6.73 11.95 5.89
N LEU A 197 -6.85 12.91 6.82
CA LEU A 197 -7.60 12.75 8.05
C LEU A 197 -9.10 12.57 7.78
N ASP A 198 -9.69 13.35 6.88
CA ASP A 198 -11.09 13.21 6.50
C ASP A 198 -11.37 11.83 5.93
N THR A 199 -10.60 11.40 4.93
CA THR A 199 -10.74 10.10 4.26
C THR A 199 -10.66 8.93 5.25
N VAL A 200 -9.65 8.89 6.13
CA VAL A 200 -9.53 7.78 7.09
C VAL A 200 -10.58 7.86 8.19
N ASN A 201 -10.93 9.07 8.68
CA ASN A 201 -11.88 9.23 9.77
C ASN A 201 -13.33 9.01 9.35
N LEU A 202 -13.67 9.11 8.05
CA LEU A 202 -14.96 8.66 7.53
C LEU A 202 -15.20 7.16 7.79
N THR A 203 -14.13 6.37 7.94
CA THR A 203 -14.23 4.94 8.28
C THR A 203 -14.35 4.65 9.79
N ILE A 204 -14.28 5.69 10.64
CA ILE A 204 -14.16 5.56 12.09
C ILE A 204 -15.36 6.18 12.79
N ILE A 205 -16.22 5.32 13.32
CA ILE A 205 -17.43 5.71 14.08
C ILE A 205 -17.05 6.24 15.48
N ASP A 206 -16.14 5.53 16.16
CA ASP A 206 -15.71 5.88 17.51
C ASP A 206 -14.77 7.09 17.50
N LYS A 207 -15.24 8.24 17.98
CA LYS A 207 -14.50 9.51 18.00
C LYS A 207 -13.19 9.41 18.80
N ASP A 208 -13.15 8.54 19.80
CA ASP A 208 -11.99 8.31 20.66
C ASP A 208 -10.87 7.50 19.97
N ARG A 209 -11.12 7.05 18.73
CA ARG A 209 -10.18 6.28 17.91
C ARG A 209 -9.84 6.96 16.59
N ARG A 210 -10.18 8.23 16.41
CA ARG A 210 -9.94 9.00 15.17
C ARG A 210 -8.48 9.41 15.00
N PHE A 211 -8.04 9.46 13.74
CA PHE A 211 -6.74 10.00 13.35
C PHE A 211 -6.66 11.47 13.67
N VAL A 212 -5.49 11.87 14.17
CA VAL A 212 -5.16 13.25 14.52
C VAL A 212 -3.83 13.69 13.90
N PRO A 213 -3.64 14.98 13.60
CA PRO A 213 -2.39 15.50 13.08
C PRO A 213 -1.37 15.74 14.22
N LEU A 214 -0.15 15.23 14.07
CA LEU A 214 0.99 15.52 14.94
C LEU A 214 2.08 16.29 14.16
N GLY A 215 1.85 17.60 14.00
CA GLY A 215 2.62 18.48 13.13
C GLY A 215 4.01 18.95 13.63
N ARG A 216 4.53 18.39 14.74
CA ARG A 216 5.84 18.80 15.31
C ARG A 216 7.05 18.22 14.56
N GLY A 217 6.80 17.38 13.57
CA GLY A 217 7.82 16.69 12.80
C GLY A 217 8.14 15.29 13.35
N PRO A 218 8.61 14.37 12.48
CA PRO A 218 9.09 13.05 12.89
C PRO A 218 10.22 13.11 13.93
N VAL A 219 10.39 12.02 14.67
CA VAL A 219 11.42 11.92 15.73
C VAL A 219 12.85 12.01 15.17
N ILE A 220 13.77 12.61 15.92
CA ILE A 220 15.19 12.70 15.51
C ILE A 220 15.80 11.30 15.38
N GLY A 221 16.50 11.08 14.27
CA GLY A 221 17.10 9.79 13.91
C GLY A 221 16.16 8.84 13.18
N SER A 222 14.90 9.24 12.90
CA SER A 222 14.03 8.50 11.98
C SER A 222 14.41 8.74 10.53
N TRP A 223 14.04 7.80 9.66
CA TRP A 223 14.29 7.92 8.22
C TRP A 223 13.65 9.19 7.63
N VAL A 224 12.36 9.41 7.90
CA VAL A 224 11.64 10.61 7.42
C VAL A 224 12.27 11.90 7.94
N ARG A 225 12.73 11.95 9.21
CA ARG A 225 13.41 13.14 9.72
C ARG A 225 14.75 13.38 9.01
N GLY A 226 15.49 12.31 8.71
CA GLY A 226 16.72 12.36 7.93
C GLY A 226 16.49 12.98 6.54
N CYS A 227 15.50 12.46 5.81
CA CYS A 227 15.08 12.96 4.49
C CYS A 227 14.70 14.45 4.55
N LEU A 228 13.83 14.82 5.48
CA LEU A 228 13.35 16.20 5.63
C LEU A 228 14.48 17.19 5.91
N HIS A 229 15.38 16.85 6.84
CA HIS A 229 16.39 17.80 7.30
C HIS A 229 17.57 17.91 6.34
N HIS A 230 18.09 16.77 5.86
CA HIS A 230 19.32 16.71 5.06
C HIS A 230 19.08 16.80 3.56
N LEU A 231 17.97 16.23 3.08
CA LEU A 231 17.67 16.16 1.65
C LEU A 231 16.56 17.14 1.23
N LYS A 232 15.91 17.80 2.19
CA LYS A 232 14.74 18.68 1.97
C LYS A 232 13.57 17.96 1.30
N ILE A 233 13.50 16.65 1.46
CA ILE A 233 12.44 15.81 0.91
C ILE A 233 11.27 15.79 1.91
N PRO A 234 10.07 16.27 1.55
CA PRO A 234 8.90 16.19 2.40
C PRO A 234 8.44 14.74 2.62
N GLY A 235 7.76 14.51 3.73
CA GLY A 235 7.22 13.20 4.04
C GLY A 235 6.60 13.13 5.43
N MET A 236 6.09 11.95 5.77
CA MET A 236 5.43 11.71 7.05
C MET A 236 5.59 10.26 7.53
N ILE A 237 5.39 10.08 8.82
CA ILE A 237 5.13 8.77 9.42
C ILE A 237 3.62 8.62 9.58
N VAL A 238 3.09 7.50 9.11
CA VAL A 238 1.69 7.12 9.30
C VAL A 238 1.62 6.12 10.46
N GLU A 239 0.85 6.43 11.49
CA GLU A 239 0.71 5.60 12.69
C GLU A 239 -0.71 5.03 12.76
N THR A 240 -0.90 3.74 12.48
CA THR A 240 -2.14 3.04 12.84
C THR A 240 -2.08 2.58 14.31
N THR A 241 -3.14 1.96 14.85
CA THR A 241 -3.15 1.52 16.26
C THR A 241 -3.29 0.02 16.37
N PHE A 242 -2.34 -0.64 17.03
CA PHE A 242 -2.33 -2.08 17.26
C PHE A 242 -3.49 -2.55 18.16
N LYS A 243 -3.73 -1.87 19.29
CA LYS A 243 -4.67 -2.32 20.33
C LYS A 243 -6.09 -2.43 19.80
N SER A 244 -6.69 -3.60 20.00
CA SER A 244 -8.10 -3.86 19.75
C SER A 244 -8.56 -3.51 18.32
N GLN A 245 -7.67 -3.69 17.34
CA GLN A 245 -8.00 -3.58 15.92
C GLN A 245 -7.48 -4.81 15.15
N PRO A 246 -8.28 -5.36 14.22
CA PRO A 246 -7.80 -6.40 13.32
C PRO A 246 -6.67 -5.87 12.44
N LEU A 247 -5.78 -6.76 12.00
CA LEU A 247 -4.69 -6.44 11.10
C LEU A 247 -5.21 -5.89 9.76
N SER A 248 -6.28 -6.45 9.21
CA SER A 248 -6.91 -5.99 7.97
C SER A 248 -7.33 -4.52 8.03
N LEU A 249 -7.93 -4.08 9.14
CA LEU A 249 -8.36 -2.69 9.32
C LEU A 249 -7.17 -1.74 9.34
N ARG A 250 -6.14 -2.06 10.12
CA ARG A 250 -4.91 -1.25 10.23
C ARG A 250 -4.20 -1.17 8.86
N THR A 251 -4.11 -2.29 8.17
CA THR A 251 -3.54 -2.39 6.81
C THR A 251 -4.34 -1.54 5.81
N ARG A 252 -5.68 -1.59 5.87
CA ARG A 252 -6.56 -0.76 5.04
C ARG A 252 -6.40 0.74 5.33
N GLN A 253 -6.25 1.13 6.59
CA GLN A 253 -6.02 2.52 6.97
C GLN A 253 -4.72 3.07 6.36
N HIS A 254 -3.63 2.30 6.37
CA HIS A 254 -2.41 2.68 5.65
C HIS A 254 -2.65 2.86 4.16
N ARG A 255 -3.35 1.92 3.50
CA ARG A 255 -3.69 2.03 2.07
C ARG A 255 -4.52 3.27 1.76
N LEU A 256 -5.55 3.58 2.54
CA LEU A 256 -6.35 4.82 2.37
C LEU A 256 -5.47 6.07 2.41
N LEU A 257 -4.57 6.14 3.38
CA LEU A 257 -3.69 7.28 3.60
C LEU A 257 -2.63 7.41 2.50
N VAL A 258 -2.05 6.31 2.03
CA VAL A 258 -1.10 6.32 0.91
C VAL A 258 -1.79 6.71 -0.39
N ASN A 259 -3.03 6.25 -0.62
CA ASN A 259 -3.81 6.62 -1.81
C ASN A 259 -3.97 8.14 -1.92
N GLU A 260 -4.34 8.81 -0.84
CA GLU A 260 -4.48 10.28 -0.80
C GLU A 260 -3.20 11.02 -1.16
N VAL A 261 -2.05 10.50 -0.73
CA VAL A 261 -0.74 11.08 -1.09
C VAL A 261 -0.48 10.91 -2.58
N LEU A 262 -0.61 9.70 -3.11
CA LEU A 262 -0.36 9.44 -4.54
C LEU A 262 -1.35 10.18 -5.44
N GLU A 263 -2.61 10.32 -5.01
CA GLU A 263 -3.63 11.07 -5.71
C GLU A 263 -3.31 12.57 -5.71
N SER A 264 -2.89 13.16 -4.58
CA SER A 264 -2.48 14.56 -4.54
C SER A 264 -1.24 14.87 -5.39
N LEU A 265 -0.40 13.87 -5.59
CA LEU A 265 0.78 13.93 -6.45
C LEU A 265 0.45 13.57 -7.90
N GLU A 266 -0.83 13.36 -8.21
CA GLU A 266 -1.35 13.02 -9.52
C GLU A 266 -0.73 11.72 -10.09
N MET A 267 -0.19 10.85 -9.23
CA MET A 267 0.46 9.60 -9.63
C MET A 267 -0.54 8.49 -9.94
N ILE A 268 -1.76 8.58 -9.42
CA ILE A 268 -2.87 7.67 -9.70
C ILE A 268 -4.07 8.45 -10.25
N GLU A 269 -4.97 7.77 -10.94
CA GLU A 269 -6.22 8.33 -11.47
C GLU A 269 -7.41 7.73 -10.72
N ASP A 270 -7.47 6.40 -10.68
CA ASP A 270 -8.40 5.66 -9.84
C ASP A 270 -7.77 5.25 -8.52
N SER A 271 -8.62 5.17 -7.48
CA SER A 271 -8.22 4.65 -6.19
C SER A 271 -7.61 3.25 -6.31
N GLN A 272 -6.41 3.09 -5.79
CA GLN A 272 -5.68 1.82 -5.76
C GLN A 272 -5.88 1.06 -4.44
N VAL A 273 -6.65 1.62 -3.50
CA VAL A 273 -6.84 1.08 -2.15
C VAL A 273 -7.21 -0.38 -2.19
N ASP A 274 -8.00 -0.82 -3.18
CA ASP A 274 -8.51 -2.19 -3.23
C ASP A 274 -7.60 -3.17 -3.97
N THR A 275 -6.52 -2.72 -4.60
CA THR A 275 -5.51 -3.58 -5.22
C THR A 275 -4.63 -4.19 -4.13
N MET A 276 -4.69 -5.50 -3.94
CA MET A 276 -3.99 -6.20 -2.84
C MET A 276 -3.04 -7.31 -3.27
N VAL A 277 -3.20 -7.84 -4.48
CA VAL A 277 -2.36 -8.91 -5.02
C VAL A 277 -1.88 -8.51 -6.41
N ASP A 278 -0.83 -9.16 -6.89
CA ASP A 278 -0.41 -8.96 -8.28
C ASP A 278 -1.39 -9.70 -9.22
N PRO A 279 -2.16 -9.00 -10.06
CA PRO A 279 -3.08 -9.64 -10.99
C PRO A 279 -2.38 -10.45 -12.09
N ARG A 280 -1.04 -10.36 -12.18
CA ARG A 280 -0.21 -11.06 -13.17
C ARG A 280 0.48 -12.30 -12.58
N SER A 281 0.29 -12.55 -11.29
CA SER A 281 0.87 -13.71 -10.64
C SER A 281 0.01 -14.95 -10.91
N ASP A 282 0.64 -16.05 -11.28
CA ASP A 282 -0.02 -17.36 -11.42
C ASP A 282 -0.16 -18.08 -10.06
N ALA A 283 0.34 -17.48 -8.96
CA ALA A 283 0.23 -18.04 -7.62
C ALA A 283 -1.21 -17.97 -7.10
N ILE A 284 -1.66 -19.06 -6.46
CA ILE A 284 -2.99 -19.14 -5.85
C ILE A 284 -3.12 -18.03 -4.81
N SER A 285 -4.11 -17.17 -5.01
CA SER A 285 -4.33 -15.99 -4.21
C SER A 285 -5.42 -16.24 -3.15
N VAL A 286 -5.04 -16.14 -1.87
CA VAL A 286 -5.94 -16.42 -0.74
C VAL A 286 -6.29 -15.16 0.05
N GLY A 287 -7.57 -14.81 0.08
CA GLY A 287 -8.11 -13.75 0.93
C GLY A 287 -8.46 -14.29 2.31
N ILE A 288 -7.65 -13.99 3.34
CA ILE A 288 -7.88 -14.46 4.71
C ILE A 288 -8.76 -13.45 5.45
N PHE A 289 -9.97 -13.86 5.85
CA PHE A 289 -10.87 -13.01 6.61
C PHE A 289 -10.32 -12.68 8.01
N ASP A 290 -10.12 -11.40 8.27
CA ASP A 290 -9.71 -10.86 9.55
C ASP A 290 -10.67 -9.73 9.95
N GLY A 291 -11.56 -10.04 10.89
CA GLY A 291 -12.62 -9.13 11.32
C GLY A 291 -13.35 -9.66 12.55
N PRO A 292 -14.43 -9.00 13.00
CA PRO A 292 -15.19 -9.47 14.15
C PRO A 292 -15.65 -10.94 13.98
N GLY A 293 -15.37 -11.77 14.98
CA GLY A 293 -15.66 -13.20 14.94
C GLY A 293 -14.55 -14.07 14.33
N ALA A 294 -13.51 -13.51 13.73
CA ALA A 294 -12.26 -14.21 13.45
C ALA A 294 -11.32 -14.15 14.67
N THR A 295 -10.46 -15.16 14.82
CA THR A 295 -9.42 -15.17 15.87
C THR A 295 -8.08 -14.73 15.28
N ALA A 296 -7.39 -13.80 15.95
CA ALA A 296 -6.06 -13.34 15.51
C ALA A 296 -5.04 -14.49 15.41
N GLY A 297 -5.11 -15.47 16.32
CA GLY A 297 -4.28 -16.68 16.27
C GLY A 297 -4.56 -17.53 15.02
N GLY A 298 -5.83 -17.68 14.63
CA GLY A 298 -6.21 -18.37 13.39
C GLY A 298 -5.70 -17.65 12.15
N VAL A 299 -5.90 -16.33 12.08
CA VAL A 299 -5.41 -15.48 10.98
C VAL A 299 -3.88 -15.62 10.84
N ASN A 300 -3.14 -15.42 11.92
CA ASN A 300 -1.67 -15.52 11.91
C ASN A 300 -1.17 -16.91 11.53
N ARG A 301 -1.88 -17.97 11.93
CA ARG A 301 -1.54 -19.34 11.54
C ARG A 301 -1.67 -19.54 10.03
N PHE A 302 -2.75 -19.08 9.41
CA PHE A 302 -2.94 -19.23 7.96
C PHE A 302 -1.96 -18.39 7.15
N ILE A 303 -1.67 -17.16 7.59
CA ILE A 303 -0.57 -16.36 7.03
C ILE A 303 0.73 -17.17 7.03
N GLY A 304 1.09 -17.76 8.17
CA GLY A 304 2.35 -18.49 8.32
C GLY A 304 2.39 -19.83 7.58
N LEU A 305 1.24 -20.49 7.38
CA LEU A 305 1.14 -21.71 6.59
C LEU A 305 1.26 -21.40 5.09
N ILE A 306 0.43 -20.48 4.59
CA ILE A 306 0.41 -20.11 3.16
C ILE A 306 1.73 -19.46 2.76
N GLY A 307 2.33 -18.64 3.61
CA GLY A 307 3.61 -17.98 3.33
C GLY A 307 4.83 -18.92 3.24
N ARG A 308 4.67 -20.23 3.51
CA ARG A 308 5.71 -21.24 3.28
C ARG A 308 5.62 -21.88 1.89
N GLU A 309 4.48 -21.71 1.22
CA GLU A 309 4.24 -22.27 -0.10
C GLU A 309 4.68 -21.27 -1.17
N THR A 310 5.44 -21.74 -2.16
CA THR A 310 6.04 -20.89 -3.19
C THR A 310 5.07 -20.53 -4.33
N ASP A 311 4.01 -21.31 -4.46
CA ASP A 311 2.95 -21.19 -5.48
C ASP A 311 1.66 -20.56 -4.91
N MET A 312 1.72 -20.03 -3.68
CA MET A 312 0.59 -19.37 -3.03
C MET A 312 0.98 -17.98 -2.50
N GLN A 313 -0.01 -17.11 -2.42
CA GLN A 313 0.09 -15.80 -1.78
C GLN A 313 -1.16 -15.55 -0.94
N SER A 314 -1.04 -14.71 0.09
CA SER A 314 -2.20 -14.33 0.90
C SER A 314 -2.25 -12.86 1.22
N SER A 315 -3.47 -12.35 1.35
CA SER A 315 -3.76 -11.03 1.91
C SER A 315 -4.83 -11.15 2.99
N VAL A 316 -4.65 -10.43 4.08
CA VAL A 316 -5.70 -10.27 5.08
C VAL A 316 -6.73 -9.26 4.59
N ILE A 317 -8.00 -9.64 4.69
CA ILE A 317 -9.14 -8.85 4.22
C ILE A 317 -10.15 -8.68 5.36
N GLY A 318 -10.62 -7.46 5.55
CA GLY A 318 -11.64 -7.15 6.56
C GLY A 318 -13.03 -7.01 5.95
N PRO A 319 -14.06 -6.74 6.76
CA PRO A 319 -15.41 -6.48 6.25
C PRO A 319 -15.46 -5.37 5.19
N GLY A 320 -14.67 -4.30 5.36
CA GLY A 320 -14.59 -3.21 4.38
C GLY A 320 -13.91 -3.60 3.05
N ASP A 321 -13.18 -4.71 3.01
CA ASP A 321 -12.53 -5.22 1.82
C ASP A 321 -13.40 -6.27 1.07
N ILE A 322 -14.44 -6.81 1.71
CA ILE A 322 -15.33 -7.81 1.07
C ILE A 322 -16.37 -7.10 0.20
N ARG A 323 -15.92 -6.73 -1.00
CA ARG A 323 -16.70 -6.14 -2.08
C ARG A 323 -16.42 -6.90 -3.38
N PRO A 324 -17.39 -7.02 -4.31
CA PRO A 324 -17.24 -7.88 -5.49
C PRO A 324 -15.94 -7.65 -6.28
N ARG A 325 -15.61 -6.39 -6.62
CA ARG A 325 -14.37 -6.02 -7.33
C ARG A 325 -13.10 -6.32 -6.54
N THR A 326 -13.15 -6.20 -5.22
CA THR A 326 -11.99 -6.45 -4.36
C THR A 326 -11.75 -7.95 -4.21
N ILE A 327 -12.80 -8.73 -3.96
CA ILE A 327 -12.63 -10.17 -3.71
C ILE A 327 -12.41 -10.97 -4.98
N SER A 328 -12.79 -10.46 -6.16
CA SER A 328 -12.55 -11.11 -7.45
C SER A 328 -11.06 -11.28 -7.80
N GLN A 329 -10.18 -10.60 -7.06
CA GLN A 329 -8.73 -10.75 -7.16
C GLN A 329 -8.20 -12.04 -6.53
N PHE A 330 -9.02 -12.71 -5.71
CA PHE A 330 -8.64 -13.95 -5.02
C PHE A 330 -9.19 -15.18 -5.73
N ASP A 331 -8.49 -16.29 -5.59
CA ASP A 331 -8.95 -17.62 -6.01
C ASP A 331 -9.73 -18.30 -4.89
N VAL A 332 -9.34 -18.03 -3.64
CA VAL A 332 -9.93 -18.64 -2.45
C VAL A 332 -10.19 -17.58 -1.37
N LEU A 333 -11.38 -17.59 -0.78
CA LEU A 333 -11.65 -16.88 0.47
C LEU A 333 -11.54 -17.86 1.65
N LEU A 334 -10.74 -17.51 2.64
CA LEU A 334 -10.51 -18.31 3.84
C LEU A 334 -11.15 -17.62 5.05
N PHE A 335 -12.09 -18.30 5.69
CA PHE A 335 -12.73 -17.88 6.94
C PHE A 335 -12.18 -18.70 8.11
N PRO A 336 -11.31 -18.10 8.96
CA PRO A 336 -10.71 -18.83 10.06
C PRO A 336 -11.73 -19.14 11.16
N GLY A 337 -11.33 -20.00 12.11
CA GLY A 337 -12.13 -20.32 13.28
C GLY A 337 -12.47 -19.11 14.15
N GLY A 338 -13.51 -19.26 14.97
CA GLY A 338 -14.03 -18.21 15.85
C GLY A 338 -15.56 -18.30 16.00
N SER A 339 -16.30 -17.35 15.43
CA SER A 339 -17.76 -17.30 15.51
C SER A 339 -18.36 -16.91 14.16
N GLY A 340 -18.86 -17.89 13.41
CA GLY A 340 -19.45 -17.69 12.08
C GLY A 340 -20.60 -16.67 12.07
N SER A 341 -21.44 -16.67 13.12
CA SER A 341 -22.52 -15.67 13.27
C SER A 341 -21.99 -14.24 13.42
N ARG A 342 -20.91 -14.02 14.18
CA ARG A 342 -20.26 -12.70 14.29
C ARG A 342 -19.55 -12.30 13.00
N GLN A 343 -18.89 -13.24 12.33
CA GLN A 343 -18.28 -13.01 11.01
C GLN A 343 -19.37 -12.57 10.01
N GLY A 344 -20.44 -13.37 9.85
CA GLY A 344 -21.56 -13.07 8.98
C GLY A 344 -22.27 -11.75 9.30
N LYS A 345 -22.44 -11.42 10.59
CA LYS A 345 -22.98 -10.12 11.02
C LYS A 345 -22.05 -8.97 10.62
N SER A 346 -20.75 -9.15 10.79
CA SER A 346 -19.76 -8.11 10.46
C SER A 346 -19.64 -7.83 8.96
N LEU A 347 -19.89 -8.83 8.11
CA LEU A 347 -19.94 -8.67 6.65
C LEU A 347 -21.15 -7.85 6.19
N GLY A 348 -22.23 -7.83 6.98
CA GLY A 348 -23.50 -7.26 6.55
C GLY A 348 -24.11 -7.99 5.34
N ASP A 349 -25.26 -7.53 4.87
CA ASP A 349 -26.00 -8.19 3.79
C ASP A 349 -25.22 -8.15 2.46
N THR A 350 -24.65 -6.99 2.15
CA THR A 350 -23.84 -6.77 0.94
C THR A 350 -22.58 -7.63 0.92
N GLY A 351 -21.84 -7.71 2.03
CA GLY A 351 -20.64 -8.54 2.10
C GLY A 351 -20.96 -10.03 1.98
N ARG A 352 -22.03 -10.50 2.63
CA ARG A 352 -22.49 -11.89 2.48
C ARG A 352 -22.95 -12.20 1.04
N ALA A 353 -23.64 -11.27 0.39
CA ALA A 353 -24.02 -11.41 -1.02
C ALA A 353 -22.80 -11.51 -1.93
N ALA A 354 -21.78 -10.67 -1.71
CA ALA A 354 -20.53 -10.72 -2.47
C ALA A 354 -19.81 -12.07 -2.32
N VAL A 355 -19.74 -12.63 -1.10
CA VAL A 355 -19.15 -13.97 -0.87
C VAL A 355 -19.95 -15.06 -1.60
N ARG A 356 -21.28 -15.02 -1.58
CA ARG A 356 -22.10 -15.99 -2.32
C ARG A 356 -21.89 -15.90 -3.83
N GLN A 357 -21.83 -14.68 -4.37
CA GLN A 357 -21.56 -14.47 -5.79
C GLN A 357 -20.16 -14.98 -6.18
N PHE A 358 -19.16 -14.76 -5.33
CA PHE A 358 -17.81 -15.25 -5.52
C PHE A 358 -17.78 -16.78 -5.64
N ILE A 359 -18.45 -17.49 -4.73
CA ILE A 359 -18.57 -18.96 -4.75
C ILE A 359 -19.37 -19.44 -5.96
N ALA A 360 -20.50 -18.81 -6.26
CA ALA A 360 -21.34 -19.15 -7.42
C ALA A 360 -20.59 -18.95 -8.76
N GLY A 361 -19.59 -18.06 -8.79
CA GLY A 361 -18.67 -17.86 -9.91
C GLY A 361 -17.57 -18.93 -10.03
N GLY A 362 -17.61 -20.00 -9.24
CA GLY A 362 -16.65 -21.11 -9.30
C GLY A 362 -15.36 -20.91 -8.49
N ARG A 363 -15.31 -19.90 -7.62
CA ARG A 363 -14.15 -19.63 -6.75
C ARG A 363 -14.25 -20.41 -5.42
N GLY A 364 -13.11 -20.63 -4.76
CA GLY A 364 -13.04 -21.44 -3.54
C GLY A 364 -13.47 -20.71 -2.25
N CYS A 365 -14.19 -21.39 -1.35
CA CYS A 365 -14.39 -20.96 0.04
C CYS A 365 -13.82 -22.04 0.96
N ILE A 366 -12.95 -21.65 1.88
CA ILE A 366 -12.46 -22.52 2.94
C ILE A 366 -12.94 -21.94 4.27
N GLY A 367 -13.79 -22.69 4.97
CA GLY A 367 -14.22 -22.35 6.32
C GLY A 367 -13.62 -23.32 7.34
N VAL A 368 -13.12 -22.82 8.46
CA VAL A 368 -12.51 -23.65 9.52
C VAL A 368 -13.35 -23.57 10.78
N CYS A 369 -13.83 -24.71 11.29
CA CYS A 369 -14.68 -24.79 12.48
C CYS A 369 -15.90 -23.83 12.35
N ALA A 370 -15.97 -22.79 13.17
CA ALA A 370 -17.02 -21.77 13.08
C ALA A 370 -17.09 -21.05 11.71
N GLY A 371 -15.98 -20.97 10.99
CA GLY A 371 -15.95 -20.45 9.62
C GLY A 371 -16.58 -21.42 8.60
N ALA A 372 -16.60 -22.73 8.87
CA ALA A 372 -17.29 -23.69 8.02
C ALA A 372 -18.80 -23.44 8.03
N PHE A 373 -19.37 -23.12 9.19
CA PHE A 373 -20.78 -22.72 9.32
C PHE A 373 -21.12 -21.41 8.58
N LEU A 374 -20.13 -20.58 8.26
CA LEU A 374 -20.33 -19.38 7.46
C LEU A 374 -20.31 -19.69 5.95
N CYS A 375 -19.45 -20.62 5.51
CA CYS A 375 -19.39 -21.07 4.11
C CYS A 375 -20.52 -22.06 3.76
N SER A 376 -21.18 -22.70 4.75
CA SER A 376 -22.37 -23.54 4.57
C SER A 376 -23.65 -22.70 4.49
#